data_AF-A0A0M0JB63-F1
#
_entry.id   AF-A0A0M0JB63-F1
#
_cell.length_a   1.000
_cell.length_b   1.000
_cell.length_c   1.000
_cell.angle_alpha   90.00
_cell.angle_beta   90.00
_cell.angle_gamma   90.00
#
_symmetry.space_group_name_H-M   'P 1'
#
loop_
_entity.id
_entity.type
_entity.pdbx_description
1 polymer ?
#
loop_
_entity_poly.entity_id
_entity_poly.type
_entity_poly.pdbx_seq_one_letter_code
_entity_poly.pdbx_strand_id
1 'polypeptide(L)'
;MTWNLSPLPPFRFSRPRDVGITVYLCLVSAWFFLELPPSVLAPLFFADPAGAVVGKACSQLLGPSYNPAWYGSKTVAGTAAVFIFTFLSITFDLSTFARLRLSALAAVAEALGGEFDNLAIAAVVLGGWLLS
;
A
#
# COMPACT_ATOMS: atom_id res chain seq x y z
N MET A 1 2.60 -16.63 13.74
CA MET A 1 1.72 -17.15 12.66
C MET A 1 0.38 -16.46 12.77
N THR A 2 -0.04 -15.67 11.77
CA THR A 2 -1.30 -14.92 11.81
C THR A 2 -2.52 -15.84 11.96
N TRP A 3 -2.49 -17.06 11.41
CA TRP A 3 -3.60 -18.00 11.45
C TRP A 3 -3.74 -18.85 12.73
N ASN A 4 -2.98 -18.55 13.79
CA ASN A 4 -2.98 -19.30 15.06
C ASN A 4 -2.72 -20.81 14.88
N LEU A 5 -1.96 -21.19 13.84
CA LEU A 5 -1.57 -22.59 13.58
C LEU A 5 -0.44 -23.06 14.51
N SER A 6 0.20 -22.14 15.22
CA SER A 6 1.25 -22.41 16.20
C SER A 6 0.74 -22.00 17.59
N PRO A 7 1.08 -22.74 18.66
CA PRO A 7 0.72 -22.39 20.03
C PRO A 7 1.50 -21.17 20.57
N LEU A 8 2.43 -20.62 19.79
CA LEU A 8 3.18 -19.42 20.16
C LEU A 8 2.26 -18.18 20.16
N PRO A 9 2.42 -17.26 21.13
CA PRO A 9 1.65 -16.03 21.14
C PRO A 9 1.90 -15.21 19.86
N PRO A 10 0.90 -14.47 19.37
CA PRO A 10 1.06 -13.62 18.19
C PRO A 10 2.15 -12.58 18.44
N PHE A 11 2.86 -12.20 17.38
CA PHE A 11 3.82 -11.11 17.46
C PHE A 11 3.09 -9.82 17.85
N ARG A 12 3.78 -8.94 18.60
CA ARG A 12 3.23 -7.67 19.12
C ARG A 12 2.55 -6.80 18.06
N PHE A 13 2.94 -6.94 16.80
CA PHE A 13 2.45 -6.16 15.67
C PHE A 13 1.60 -6.97 14.67
N SER A 14 1.31 -8.24 14.96
CA SER A 14 0.49 -9.08 14.08
C SER A 14 -0.94 -9.17 14.59
N ARG A 15 -1.91 -8.94 13.69
CA ARG A 15 -3.32 -9.23 13.97
C ARG A 15 -3.58 -10.73 13.74
N PRO A 16 -4.31 -11.42 14.62
CA PRO A 16 -4.75 -12.79 14.34
C PRO A 16 -5.69 -12.77 13.13
N ARG A 17 -5.47 -13.72 12.21
CA ARG A 17 -6.19 -13.93 10.95
C ARG A 17 -6.16 -12.72 10.03
N ASP A 18 -4.99 -12.11 9.88
CA ASP A 18 -4.78 -11.01 8.94
C ASP A 18 -4.90 -11.49 7.47
N VAL A 19 -6.07 -11.26 6.90
CA VAL A 19 -6.39 -11.62 5.51
C VAL A 19 -5.58 -10.76 4.54
N GLY A 20 -5.37 -9.48 4.84
CA GLY A 20 -4.61 -8.55 4.01
C GLY A 20 -3.18 -9.00 3.81
N ILE A 21 -2.48 -9.33 4.90
CA ILE A 21 -1.11 -9.88 4.83
C ILE A 21 -1.08 -11.21 4.06
N THR A 22 -2.11 -12.06 4.23
CA THR A 22 -2.18 -13.35 3.51
C THR A 22 -2.31 -13.12 2.00
N VAL A 23 -3.20 -12.23 1.58
CA VAL A 23 -3.40 -11.88 0.16
C VAL A 23 -2.15 -11.23 -0.42
N TYR A 24 -1.53 -10.30 0.31
CA TYR A 24 -0.26 -9.69 -0.07
C TYR A 24 0.82 -10.75 -0.32
N LEU A 25 1.00 -11.69 0.61
CA LEU A 25 1.98 -12.77 0.46
C LEU A 25 1.67 -13.67 -0.73
N CYS A 26 0.40 -14.06 -0.93
CA CYS A 26 0.01 -14.83 -2.11
C CYS A 26 0.31 -14.09 -3.42
N LEU A 27 0.01 -12.80 -3.50
CA LEU A 27 0.30 -11.96 -4.67
C LEU A 27 1.81 -11.90 -4.95
N VAL A 28 2.61 -11.61 -3.93
CA VAL A 28 4.07 -11.53 -4.07
C VAL A 28 4.66 -12.90 -4.44
N SER A 29 4.24 -13.98 -3.76
CA SER A 29 4.69 -15.33 -4.09
C SER A 29 4.32 -15.73 -5.51
N ALA A 30 3.12 -15.42 -5.99
CA ALA A 30 2.72 -15.66 -7.37
C ALA A 30 3.59 -14.86 -8.35
N TRP A 31 3.88 -13.59 -8.04
CA TRP A 31 4.73 -12.74 -8.87
C TRP A 31 6.14 -13.30 -9.05
N PHE A 32 6.76 -13.74 -7.95
CA PHE A 32 8.07 -14.37 -7.97
C PHE A 32 8.07 -15.75 -8.61
N PHE A 33 7.01 -16.55 -8.40
CA PHE A 33 6.84 -17.85 -9.06
C PHE A 33 6.77 -17.72 -10.58
N LEU A 34 6.17 -16.64 -11.08
CA LEU A 34 6.10 -16.31 -12.50
C LEU A 34 7.36 -15.61 -13.02
N GLU A 35 8.39 -15.43 -12.18
CA GLU A 35 9.67 -14.78 -12.53
C GLU A 35 9.51 -13.35 -13.08
N LEU A 36 8.46 -12.65 -12.65
CA LEU A 36 8.17 -11.29 -13.10
C LEU A 36 9.06 -10.25 -12.40
N PRO A 37 9.35 -9.09 -13.03
CA PRO A 37 10.25 -8.09 -12.48
C PRO A 37 9.73 -7.56 -11.12
N PRO A 38 10.48 -7.71 -10.01
CA PRO A 38 10.01 -7.25 -8.70
C PRO A 38 9.89 -5.73 -8.60
N SER A 39 10.61 -4.99 -9.44
CA SER A 39 10.57 -3.53 -9.50
C SER A 39 9.17 -2.99 -9.85
N VAL A 40 8.37 -3.73 -10.61
CA VAL A 40 6.97 -3.36 -10.93
C VAL A 40 6.11 -3.31 -9.67
N LEU A 41 6.40 -4.15 -8.67
CA LEU A 41 5.70 -4.16 -7.38
C LEU A 41 6.26 -3.16 -6.38
N ALA A 42 7.28 -2.35 -6.71
CA ALA A 42 7.87 -1.41 -5.77
C ALA A 42 6.85 -0.48 -5.08
N PRO A 43 5.82 0.08 -5.75
CA PRO A 43 4.78 0.85 -5.07
C PRO A 43 4.05 0.09 -3.96
N LEU A 44 3.81 -1.20 -4.14
CA LEU A 44 3.18 -2.04 -3.12
C LEU A 44 4.03 -2.12 -1.85
N PHE A 45 5.35 -2.22 -1.99
CA PHE A 45 6.28 -2.36 -0.86
C PHE A 45 6.51 -1.07 -0.08
N PHE A 46 6.35 0.09 -0.72
CA PHE A 46 6.70 1.37 -0.12
C PHE A 46 5.49 2.24 0.22
N ALA A 47 4.45 2.24 -0.60
CA ALA A 47 3.37 3.22 -0.48
C ALA A 47 2.53 3.02 0.78
N ASP A 48 2.10 1.80 1.07
CA ASP A 48 1.28 1.49 2.26
C ASP A 48 2.06 1.70 3.57
N PRO A 49 3.28 1.14 3.77
CA PRO A 49 4.08 1.45 4.94
C PRO A 49 4.39 2.96 5.11
N ALA A 50 4.67 3.68 4.02
CA ALA A 50 4.87 5.11 4.07
C ALA A 50 3.60 5.85 4.50
N GLY A 51 2.43 5.47 3.98
CA GLY A 51 1.14 6.03 4.38
C GLY A 51 0.87 5.87 5.88
N ALA A 52 1.09 4.67 6.41
CA ALA A 52 0.89 4.39 7.83
C ALA A 52 1.89 5.15 8.72
N VAL A 53 3.18 5.17 8.35
CA VAL A 53 4.23 5.82 9.14
C VAL A 53 4.09 7.34 9.12
N VAL A 54 3.98 7.94 7.93
CA VAL A 54 3.87 9.39 7.77
C VAL A 54 2.56 9.90 8.34
N GLY A 55 1.44 9.23 8.07
CA GLY A 55 0.14 9.59 8.62
C GLY A 55 0.16 9.62 10.15
N LYS A 56 0.71 8.57 10.78
CA LYS A 56 0.84 8.49 12.24
C LYS A 56 1.78 9.57 12.79
N ALA A 57 2.93 9.77 12.18
CA ALA A 57 3.90 10.78 12.61
C ALA A 57 3.31 12.20 12.53
N CYS A 58 2.64 12.54 11.43
CA CYS A 58 1.99 13.84 11.26
C CYS A 58 0.86 14.06 12.27
N SER A 59 0.03 13.04 12.53
CA SER A 59 -1.02 13.14 13.56
C SER A 59 -0.46 13.32 14.97
N GLN A 60 0.71 12.74 15.27
CA GLN A 60 1.37 12.91 16.57
C GLN A 60 2.04 14.28 16.72
N LEU A 61 2.66 14.80 15.66
CA LEU A 61 3.43 16.06 15.70
C LEU A 61 2.55 17.31 15.56
N LEU A 62 1.59 17.28 14.64
CA LEU A 62 0.78 18.45 14.29
C LEU A 62 -0.59 18.41 14.97
N GLY A 63 -1.04 17.23 15.41
CA GLY A 63 -2.36 17.03 15.99
C GLY A 63 -3.45 16.77 14.94
N PRO A 64 -4.61 16.24 15.37
CA PRO A 64 -5.67 15.78 14.48
C PRO A 64 -6.34 16.90 13.67
N SER A 65 -6.28 18.16 14.12
CA SER A 65 -6.82 19.30 13.38
C SER A 65 -6.05 19.61 12.10
N TYR A 66 -4.75 19.29 12.05
CA TYR A 66 -3.87 19.56 10.91
C TYR A 66 -3.64 18.33 10.03
N ASN A 67 -3.89 17.12 10.56
CA ASN A 67 -3.90 15.88 9.79
C ASN A 67 -5.22 15.13 9.99
N PRO A 68 -6.34 15.64 9.46
CA PRO A 68 -7.64 15.03 9.64
C PRO A 68 -7.70 13.67 8.91
N ALA A 69 -8.47 12.75 9.50
CA ALA A 69 -8.93 11.58 8.77
C ALA A 69 -9.95 12.02 7.72
N TRP A 70 -9.83 11.50 6.50
CA TRP A 70 -10.76 11.81 5.41
C TRP A 70 -11.58 10.60 4.96
N TYR A 71 -11.06 9.38 5.16
CA TYR A 71 -11.79 8.14 4.90
C TYR A 71 -11.44 7.08 5.94
N GLY A 72 -12.39 6.73 6.80
CA GLY A 72 -12.14 5.81 7.92
C GLY A 72 -11.00 6.31 8.81
N SER A 73 -9.93 5.51 8.94
CA SER A 73 -8.72 5.87 9.68
C SER A 73 -7.60 6.47 8.81
N LYS A 74 -7.84 6.65 7.51
CA LYS A 74 -6.83 7.15 6.56
C LYS A 74 -6.78 8.68 6.65
N THR A 75 -5.57 9.21 6.78
CA THR A 75 -5.31 10.64 7.01
C THR A 75 -4.81 11.33 5.76
N VAL A 76 -5.00 12.65 5.65
CA VAL A 76 -4.56 13.42 4.47
C VAL A 76 -3.06 13.28 4.25
N ALA A 77 -2.24 13.38 5.30
CA ALA A 77 -0.79 13.21 5.20
C ALA A 77 -0.38 11.78 4.84
N GLY A 78 -1.11 10.77 5.36
CA GLY A 78 -0.88 9.37 4.99
C GLY A 78 -1.14 9.13 3.50
N THR A 79 -2.29 9.57 2.99
CA THR A 79 -2.64 9.43 1.57
C THR A 79 -1.71 10.23 0.66
N ALA A 80 -1.25 11.41 1.09
CA ALA A 80 -0.21 12.16 0.38
C ALA A 80 1.11 11.38 0.30
N ALA A 81 1.49 10.68 1.37
CA ALA A 81 2.66 9.80 1.35
C ALA A 81 2.48 8.61 0.40
N VAL A 82 1.33 7.94 0.42
CA VAL A 82 1.00 6.85 -0.54
C VAL A 82 1.16 7.35 -1.98
N PHE A 83 0.62 8.53 -2.28
CA PHE A 83 0.76 9.17 -3.59
C PHE A 83 2.22 9.42 -3.99
N ILE A 84 2.99 10.10 -3.12
CA ILE A 84 4.40 10.45 -3.39
C ILE A 84 5.23 9.19 -3.56
N PHE A 85 5.13 8.23 -2.64
CA PHE A 85 5.93 7.01 -2.70
C PHE A 85 5.54 6.14 -3.87
N THR A 86 4.26 6.05 -4.24
CA THR A 86 3.84 5.38 -5.48
C THR A 86 4.47 6.07 -6.70
N PHE A 87 4.40 7.40 -6.78
CA PHE A 87 4.99 8.15 -7.89
C PHE A 87 6.50 7.94 -8.04
N LEU A 88 7.23 7.93 -6.92
CA LEU A 88 8.68 7.74 -6.93
C LEU A 88 9.10 6.29 -7.19
N SER A 89 8.27 5.32 -6.84
CA SER A 89 8.58 3.89 -6.96
C SER A 89 8.07 3.22 -8.24
N ILE A 90 7.25 3.89 -9.05
CA ILE A 90 6.94 3.41 -10.41
C ILE A 90 8.22 3.40 -11.25
N THR A 91 8.68 2.21 -11.62
CA THR A 91 9.93 2.00 -12.37
C THR A 91 9.73 1.73 -13.86
N PHE A 92 8.49 1.50 -14.30
CA PHE A 92 8.18 1.24 -15.71
C PHE A 92 7.86 2.53 -16.47
N ASP A 93 7.93 2.45 -17.80
CA ASP A 93 7.85 3.60 -18.68
C ASP A 93 6.42 4.15 -18.73
N LEU A 94 6.24 5.34 -18.18
CA LEU A 94 4.99 6.09 -18.27
C LEU A 94 5.33 7.55 -18.50
N SER A 95 4.50 8.23 -19.29
CA SER A 95 4.54 9.69 -19.31
C SER A 95 4.33 10.22 -17.88
N THR A 96 4.99 11.35 -17.54
CA THR A 96 4.86 11.97 -16.21
C THR A 96 3.39 12.17 -15.81
N PHE A 97 2.54 12.53 -16.78
CA PHE A 97 1.12 12.73 -16.55
C PHE A 97 0.34 11.43 -16.32
N ALA A 98 0.72 10.32 -16.98
CA ALA A 98 0.16 9.00 -16.68
C ALA A 98 0.61 8.51 -15.30
N ARG A 99 1.88 8.73 -14.94
CA ARG A 99 2.42 8.40 -13.62
C ARG A 99 1.69 9.14 -12.49
N LEU A 100 1.46 10.46 -12.64
CA LEU A 100 0.67 11.24 -11.70
C LEU A 100 -0.74 10.68 -11.51
N ARG A 101 -1.42 10.34 -12.61
CA ARG A 101 -2.76 9.75 -12.57
C ARG A 101 -2.76 8.39 -11.87
N LEU A 102 -1.78 7.53 -12.20
CA LEU A 102 -1.67 6.21 -11.58
C LEU A 102 -1.42 6.30 -10.08
N SER A 103 -0.53 7.20 -9.64
CA SER A 103 -0.26 7.45 -8.23
C SER A 103 -1.49 7.99 -7.48
N ALA A 104 -2.27 8.88 -8.11
CA ALA A 104 -3.51 9.38 -7.54
C ALA A 104 -4.55 8.27 -7.39
N LEU A 105 -4.70 7.42 -8.42
CA LEU A 105 -5.58 6.26 -8.37
C LEU A 105 -5.14 5.25 -7.30
N ALA A 106 -3.85 5.00 -7.15
CA ALA A 106 -3.31 4.12 -6.12
C ALA A 106 -3.58 4.65 -4.71
N ALA A 107 -3.43 5.96 -4.49
CA ALA A 107 -3.74 6.59 -3.21
C ALA A 107 -5.24 6.52 -2.85
N VAL A 108 -6.12 6.62 -3.84
CA VAL A 108 -7.57 6.40 -3.64
C VAL A 108 -7.87 4.92 -3.41
N ALA A 109 -7.24 4.02 -4.17
CA ALA A 109 -7.43 2.59 -4.03
C ALA A 109 -6.97 2.06 -2.67
N GLU A 110 -5.86 2.58 -2.13
CA GLU A 110 -5.38 2.31 -0.77
C GLU A 110 -6.45 2.68 0.27
N ALA A 111 -7.07 3.85 0.12
CA ALA A 111 -8.07 4.31 1.07
C ALA A 111 -9.34 3.47 1.01
N LEU A 112 -9.79 3.11 -0.20
CA LEU A 112 -11.00 2.31 -0.42
C LEU A 112 -10.78 0.81 -0.16
N GLY A 113 -9.55 0.32 -0.22
CA GLY A 113 -9.22 -1.11 -0.17
C GLY A 113 -9.44 -1.77 1.18
N GLY A 114 -9.56 -1.00 2.27
CA GLY A 114 -9.82 -1.54 3.61
C GLY A 114 -8.76 -2.56 4.03
N GLU A 115 -9.18 -3.79 4.35
CA GLU A 115 -8.26 -4.90 4.70
C GLU A 115 -7.50 -5.46 3.48
N PHE A 116 -7.84 -5.04 2.25
CA PHE A 116 -7.21 -5.44 1.00
C PHE A 116 -6.51 -4.24 0.31
N ASP A 117 -6.09 -3.23 1.07
CA ASP A 117 -5.41 -2.03 0.56
C ASP A 117 -4.21 -2.36 -0.35
N ASN A 118 -3.36 -3.29 0.07
CA ASN A 118 -2.24 -3.79 -0.70
C ASN A 118 -2.67 -4.40 -2.05
N LEU A 119 -3.74 -5.21 -2.06
CA LEU A 119 -4.28 -5.76 -3.30
C LEU A 119 -4.84 -4.64 -4.21
N ALA A 120 -5.50 -3.64 -3.63
CA ALA A 120 -6.08 -2.53 -4.37
C ALA A 120 -4.99 -1.67 -5.04
N ILE A 121 -3.92 -1.34 -4.31
CA ILE A 121 -2.74 -0.66 -4.86
C ILE A 121 -2.13 -1.51 -5.99
N ALA A 122 -1.93 -2.81 -5.76
CA ALA A 122 -1.36 -3.70 -6.76
C ALA A 122 -2.22 -3.75 -8.02
N ALA A 123 -3.54 -3.85 -7.91
CA ALA A 123 -4.44 -3.87 -9.07
C ALA A 123 -4.29 -2.60 -9.93
N VAL A 124 -4.19 -1.42 -9.31
CA VAL A 124 -3.96 -0.16 -10.03
C VAL A 124 -2.59 -0.16 -10.71
N VAL A 125 -1.53 -0.48 -9.97
CA VAL A 125 -0.15 -0.44 -10.46
C VAL A 125 0.06 -1.42 -11.60
N LEU A 126 -0.43 -2.66 -11.45
CA LEU A 126 -0.36 -3.70 -12.46
C LEU A 126 -1.21 -3.35 -13.69
N GLY A 127 -2.39 -2.75 -13.50
CA GLY A 127 -3.18 -2.21 -14.60
C GLY A 127 -2.41 -1.14 -15.37
N GLY A 128 -1.71 -0.24 -14.67
CA GLY A 128 -0.84 0.76 -15.29
C GLY A 128 0.35 0.15 -16.04
N TRP A 129 0.94 -0.93 -15.51
CA TRP A 129 2.04 -1.66 -16.17
C TRP A 129 1.60 -2.44 -17.41
N LEU A 130 0.39 -2.99 -17.42
CA LEU A 130 -0.15 -3.68 -18.59
C LEU A 130 -0.53 -2.71 -19.73
N LEU A 131 -0.76 -1.44 -19.40
CA LEU A 131 -1.15 -0.38 -20.34
C LEU A 131 0.01 0.55 -20.71
N SER A 132 1.21 0.34 -20.14
CA SER A 132 2.42 1.12 -20.41
C SER A 132 3.12 0.70 -21.69
#